data_AF-A0A7X0SD17-F1
#
_entry.id   AF-A0A7X0SD17-F1
#
_cell.length_a   1.000
_cell.length_b   1.000
_cell.length_c   1.000
_cell.angle_alpha   90.00
_cell.angle_beta   90.00
_cell.angle_gamma   90.00
#
_symmetry.space_group_name_H-M   'P 1'
#
loop_
_entity.id
_entity.type
_entity.pdbx_description
1 polymer ?
#
loop_
_entity_poly.entity_id
_entity_poly.type
_entity_poly.pdbx_seq_one_letter_code
_entity_poly.pdbx_strand_id
1 'polypeptide(L)'
;MKRYTQDDTYFQKIDTERKAYWLGFLYADGCVHDYSENQNYVHIHLHPNDRYLLETFVKDLKSDRIVRTDNRGYAVLVVNSNKIGKDLIKLGCVPRKSNILKFPTDDIVPRSLIKDFIRGYMDGDGCISTYMKLKKGRNIPSFICEIKFIGTYDMLDGINRYFKSEKKILINRHSPTTYQISFAGRKYRDIVDSLYEDATIYMTRKKEKWDGFVTYMNNKDAEREEKLIRKSIAIEKVVTNRKKDIVEKRKVGKEVEQYDLNDNLIKIWENASMAAEYYKTTSKAIRKVCTGELKTCCNFKWKYTEGRIDKKSKEINQYDINRNFIRAWASVREAAIYYNVTFQAIQRAIYGKYKSCCGFIWTNK
;
A
#
# COMPACT_ATOMS: atom_id res chain seq x y z
N MET A 1 -59.33 22.39 13.75
CA MET A 1 -57.97 22.08 13.26
C MET A 1 -58.07 20.92 12.28
N LYS A 2 -57.54 21.04 11.05
CA LYS A 2 -57.56 19.93 10.08
C LYS A 2 -56.69 18.79 10.62
N ARG A 3 -57.26 17.60 10.77
CA ARG A 3 -56.52 16.40 11.18
C ARG A 3 -55.77 15.89 9.95
N TYR A 4 -54.45 15.92 9.99
CA TYR A 4 -53.62 15.33 8.95
C TYR A 4 -53.80 13.82 8.94
N THR A 5 -53.75 13.22 7.77
CA THR A 5 -53.65 11.77 7.57
C THR A 5 -52.20 11.33 7.74
N GLN A 6 -52.00 10.15 8.30
CA GLN A 6 -50.70 9.50 8.49
C GLN A 6 -50.88 8.07 9.01
N ASP A 7 -49.90 7.21 8.74
CA ASP A 7 -49.78 5.89 9.32
C ASP A 7 -49.23 5.97 10.75
N ASP A 8 -50.14 6.06 11.72
CA ASP A 8 -49.80 6.06 13.15
C ASP A 8 -49.27 4.70 13.65
N THR A 9 -49.19 3.68 12.80
CA THR A 9 -48.63 2.36 13.15
C THR A 9 -47.18 2.17 12.70
N TYR A 10 -46.62 3.16 11.99
CA TYR A 10 -45.31 3.07 11.35
C TYR A 10 -44.18 2.61 12.29
N PHE A 11 -44.19 3.10 13.55
CA PHE A 11 -43.18 2.79 14.56
C PHE A 11 -43.59 1.71 15.58
N GLN A 12 -44.70 0.98 15.37
CA GLN A 12 -45.06 -0.13 16.28
C GLN A 12 -44.03 -1.26 16.25
N LYS A 13 -43.39 -1.48 15.09
CA LYS A 13 -42.39 -2.51 14.87
C LYS A 13 -41.40 -2.07 13.79
N ILE A 14 -40.12 -2.24 14.08
CA ILE A 14 -39.02 -1.99 13.15
C ILE A 14 -38.70 -3.27 12.39
N ASP A 15 -39.29 -3.42 11.21
CA ASP A 15 -39.22 -4.64 10.38
C ASP A 15 -38.84 -4.37 8.91
N THR A 16 -38.47 -3.14 8.59
CA THR A 16 -38.01 -2.75 7.25
C THR A 16 -36.80 -1.81 7.34
N GLU A 17 -36.03 -1.75 6.25
CA GLU A 17 -34.90 -0.84 6.05
C GLU A 17 -35.27 0.61 6.43
N ARG A 18 -36.35 1.14 5.85
CA ARG A 18 -36.78 2.53 6.04
C ARG A 18 -37.19 2.84 7.47
N LYS A 19 -37.90 1.92 8.15
CA LYS A 19 -38.26 2.10 9.56
C LYS A 19 -37.04 2.14 10.47
N ALA A 20 -36.06 1.25 10.24
CA ALA A 20 -34.82 1.23 11.01
C ALA A 20 -33.98 2.49 10.76
N TYR A 21 -33.87 2.91 9.50
CA TYR A 21 -33.24 4.18 9.11
C TYR A 21 -33.89 5.36 9.83
N TRP A 22 -35.22 5.50 9.79
CA TRP A 22 -35.90 6.61 10.44
C TRP A 22 -35.76 6.59 11.95
N LEU A 23 -35.76 5.42 12.58
CA LEU A 23 -35.50 5.32 14.02
C LEU A 23 -34.09 5.84 14.34
N GLY A 24 -33.07 5.40 13.60
CA GLY A 24 -31.70 5.88 13.77
C GLY A 24 -31.55 7.38 13.52
N PHE A 25 -32.22 7.90 12.49
CA PHE A 25 -32.22 9.32 12.17
C PHE A 25 -32.89 10.16 13.26
N LEU A 26 -34.03 9.70 13.78
CA LEU A 26 -34.75 10.36 14.87
C LEU A 26 -34.00 10.29 16.20
N TYR A 27 -33.20 9.25 16.41
CA TYR A 27 -32.27 9.15 17.53
C TYR A 27 -31.26 10.30 17.54
N ALA A 28 -30.80 10.75 16.37
CA ALA A 28 -29.91 11.90 16.24
C ALA A 28 -30.69 13.24 16.23
N ASP A 29 -31.34 13.54 15.11
CA ASP A 29 -31.89 14.88 14.82
C ASP A 29 -33.39 15.03 15.15
N GLY A 30 -34.05 13.96 15.60
CA GLY A 30 -35.45 14.02 16.01
C GLY A 30 -35.62 14.68 17.38
N CYS A 31 -36.78 15.26 17.65
CA CYS A 31 -37.16 15.69 19.01
C CYS A 31 -38.59 15.23 19.29
N VAL A 32 -38.75 14.33 20.27
CA VAL A 32 -40.06 13.91 20.75
C VAL A 32 -40.45 14.84 21.91
N HIS A 33 -41.63 15.43 21.82
CA HIS A 33 -42.21 16.26 22.85
C HIS A 33 -43.41 15.55 23.46
N ASP A 34 -43.46 15.53 24.80
CA ASP A 34 -44.47 14.89 25.65
C ASP A 34 -45.24 15.93 26.46
N TYR A 35 -45.87 16.88 25.77
CA TYR A 35 -46.53 18.04 26.41
C TYR A 35 -47.62 17.63 27.42
N SER A 36 -48.33 16.53 27.14
CA SER A 36 -49.22 15.86 28.10
C SER A 36 -49.37 14.38 27.72
N GLU A 37 -49.98 13.58 28.60
CA GLU A 37 -50.23 12.14 28.41
C GLU A 37 -50.87 11.79 27.05
N ASN A 38 -51.63 12.73 26.48
CA ASN A 38 -52.36 12.57 25.23
C ASN A 38 -51.92 13.50 24.10
N GLN A 39 -50.87 14.29 24.30
CA GLN A 39 -50.36 15.21 23.29
C GLN A 39 -48.85 15.04 23.14
N ASN A 40 -48.49 14.03 22.33
CA ASN A 40 -47.13 13.87 21.85
C ASN A 40 -47.00 14.34 20.41
N TYR A 41 -45.85 14.93 20.08
CA TYR A 41 -45.48 15.25 18.71
C TYR A 41 -43.99 15.04 18.47
N VAL A 42 -43.65 14.76 17.22
CA VAL A 42 -42.26 14.63 16.76
C VAL A 42 -41.91 15.86 15.95
N HIS A 43 -40.76 16.44 16.25
CA HIS A 43 -40.24 17.63 15.61
C HIS A 43 -38.87 17.34 15.00
N ILE A 44 -38.67 17.74 13.74
CA ILE A 44 -37.39 17.58 13.04
C ILE A 44 -37.07 18.89 12.32
N HIS A 45 -35.84 19.37 12.50
CA HIS A 45 -35.28 20.57 11.86
C HIS A 45 -34.03 20.17 11.08
N LEU A 46 -34.05 20.33 9.75
CA LEU A 46 -32.90 20.03 8.89
C LEU A 46 -32.46 21.24 8.07
N HIS A 47 -31.19 21.24 7.65
CA HIS A 47 -30.67 22.22 6.71
C HIS A 47 -31.50 22.19 5.40
N PRO A 48 -31.73 23.33 4.72
CA PRO A 48 -32.58 23.36 3.52
C PRO A 48 -32.18 22.37 2.42
N ASN A 49 -30.88 22.12 2.24
CA ASN A 49 -30.38 21.13 1.27
C ASN A 49 -30.84 19.68 1.58
N ASP A 50 -31.19 19.39 2.83
CA ASP A 50 -31.62 18.06 3.29
C ASP A 50 -33.16 17.95 3.39
N ARG A 51 -33.91 18.94 2.87
CA ARG A 51 -35.39 18.97 2.85
C ARG A 51 -36.03 17.72 2.25
N TYR A 52 -35.43 17.17 1.20
CA TYR A 52 -35.93 15.97 0.51
C TYR A 52 -36.04 14.76 1.46
N LEU A 53 -35.23 14.69 2.52
CA LEU A 53 -35.36 13.64 3.54
C LEU A 53 -36.69 13.77 4.29
N LEU A 54 -37.06 14.99 4.72
CA LEU A 54 -38.35 15.20 5.38
C LEU A 54 -39.52 14.91 4.45
N GLU A 55 -39.42 15.27 3.17
CA GLU A 55 -40.44 14.93 2.17
C GLU A 55 -40.54 13.42 1.94
N THR A 56 -39.42 12.71 1.99
CA THR A 56 -39.38 11.24 1.96
C THR A 56 -40.02 10.64 3.21
N PHE A 57 -39.76 11.22 4.38
CA PHE A 57 -40.37 10.76 5.63
C PHE A 57 -41.89 10.92 5.62
N VAL A 58 -42.39 12.05 5.12
CA VAL A 58 -43.83 12.30 4.92
C VAL A 58 -44.46 11.21 4.04
N LYS A 59 -43.80 10.85 2.94
CA LYS A 59 -44.26 9.76 2.05
C LYS A 59 -44.26 8.41 2.75
N ASP A 60 -43.20 8.10 3.50
CA ASP A 60 -43.08 6.83 4.24
C ASP A 60 -44.15 6.71 5.33
N LEU A 61 -44.46 7.81 6.01
CA LEU A 61 -45.57 7.91 6.97
C LEU A 61 -46.95 7.95 6.28
N LYS A 62 -47.03 7.90 4.95
CA LYS A 62 -48.27 8.06 4.17
C LYS A 62 -49.07 9.28 4.62
N SER A 63 -48.37 10.41 4.82
CA SER A 63 -48.95 11.62 5.38
C SER A 63 -49.20 12.70 4.34
N ASP A 64 -50.24 13.52 4.55
CA ASP A 64 -50.54 14.72 3.74
C ASP A 64 -49.93 16.01 4.33
N ARG A 65 -49.00 15.88 5.28
CA ARG A 65 -48.28 17.00 5.89
C ARG A 65 -47.32 17.64 4.90
N ILE A 66 -47.17 18.96 5.01
CA ILE A 66 -46.22 19.74 4.21
C ILE A 66 -45.00 20.06 5.07
N VAL A 67 -43.80 19.82 4.52
CA VAL A 67 -42.55 20.28 5.12
C VAL A 67 -42.49 21.81 5.03
N ARG A 68 -42.40 22.47 6.17
CA ARG A 68 -42.38 23.94 6.26
C ARG A 68 -40.94 24.44 6.18
N THR A 69 -40.78 25.74 5.98
CA THR A 69 -39.49 26.43 6.12
C THR A 69 -39.62 27.41 7.27
N ASP A 70 -38.68 27.40 8.21
CA ASP A 70 -38.67 28.36 9.31
C ASP A 70 -38.06 29.71 8.90
N ASN A 71 -38.06 30.68 9.82
CA ASN A 71 -37.54 32.03 9.58
C ASN A 71 -36.02 32.07 9.32
N ARG A 72 -35.29 30.98 9.61
CA ARG A 72 -33.85 30.84 9.38
C ARG A 72 -33.55 30.06 8.09
N GLY A 73 -34.58 29.67 7.34
CA GLY A 73 -34.46 28.89 6.10
C GLY A 73 -34.34 27.38 6.31
N TYR A 74 -34.50 26.87 7.53
CA TYR A 74 -34.42 25.43 7.81
C TYR A 74 -35.72 24.72 7.42
N ALA A 75 -35.60 23.49 6.94
CA ALA A 75 -36.74 22.63 6.65
C ALA A 75 -37.26 22.02 7.95
N VAL A 76 -38.57 22.11 8.17
CA VAL A 76 -39.23 21.75 9.42
C VAL A 76 -40.38 20.80 9.19
N LEU A 77 -40.42 19.71 9.94
CA LEU A 77 -41.54 18.80 10.00
C LEU A 77 -42.01 18.61 11.44
N VAL A 78 -43.31 18.84 11.67
CA VAL A 78 -43.99 18.56 12.95
C VAL A 78 -45.06 17.49 12.70
N VAL A 79 -44.87 16.32 13.33
CA VAL A 79 -45.81 15.20 13.27
C VAL A 79 -46.56 15.12 14.60
N ASN A 80 -47.78 15.66 14.62
CA ASN A 80 -48.66 15.60 15.79
C ASN A 80 -49.37 14.24 15.83
N SER A 81 -48.82 13.28 16.57
CA SER A 81 -49.44 11.98 16.81
C SER A 81 -49.02 11.43 18.16
N ASN A 82 -50.02 11.25 19.02
CA ASN A 82 -49.84 10.65 20.33
C ASN A 82 -49.25 9.24 20.22
N LYS A 83 -49.69 8.48 19.22
CA LYS A 83 -49.29 7.09 19.02
C LYS A 83 -47.86 6.97 18.54
N ILE A 84 -47.47 7.72 17.50
CA ILE A 84 -46.08 7.77 17.03
C ILE A 84 -45.14 8.22 18.14
N GLY A 85 -45.51 9.26 18.90
CA GLY A 85 -44.71 9.71 20.03
C GLY A 85 -44.50 8.63 21.09
N LYS A 86 -45.57 7.95 21.51
CA LYS A 86 -45.50 6.84 22.48
C LYS A 86 -44.69 5.65 21.95
N ASP A 87 -44.86 5.29 20.69
CA ASP A 87 -44.12 4.21 20.04
C ASP A 87 -42.61 4.54 19.99
N LEU A 88 -42.24 5.76 19.60
CA LEU A 88 -40.84 6.20 19.59
C LEU A 88 -40.21 6.21 20.99
N ILE A 89 -40.94 6.65 22.01
CA ILE A 89 -40.51 6.61 23.41
C ILE A 89 -40.24 5.16 23.85
N LYS A 90 -41.16 4.24 23.52
CA LYS A 90 -41.01 2.80 23.79
C LYS A 90 -39.80 2.22 23.06
N LEU A 91 -39.52 2.68 21.85
CA LEU A 91 -38.34 2.30 21.07
C LEU A 91 -37.06 3.03 21.53
N GLY A 92 -37.05 3.77 22.65
CA GLY A 92 -35.86 4.42 23.23
C GLY A 92 -35.57 5.84 22.74
N CYS A 93 -36.36 6.39 21.82
CA CYS A 93 -36.27 7.79 21.38
C CYS A 93 -37.03 8.72 22.33
N VAL A 94 -36.55 8.80 23.58
CA VAL A 94 -37.20 9.57 24.65
C VAL A 94 -37.04 11.10 24.49
N PRO A 95 -37.87 11.93 25.14
CA PRO A 95 -37.64 13.37 25.22
C PRO A 95 -36.30 13.68 25.91
N ARG A 96 -35.62 14.77 25.51
CA ARG A 96 -34.31 15.20 26.07
C ARG A 96 -33.23 14.10 26.04
N LYS A 97 -33.29 13.23 25.04
CA LYS A 97 -32.45 12.03 24.91
C LYS A 97 -30.95 12.27 24.70
N SER A 98 -30.51 13.45 24.30
CA SER A 98 -29.13 13.71 23.81
C SER A 98 -28.01 13.26 24.75
N ASN A 99 -28.27 13.10 26.05
CA ASN A 99 -27.28 12.65 27.05
C ASN A 99 -27.58 11.25 27.64
N ILE A 100 -28.68 10.61 27.28
CA ILE A 100 -29.16 9.35 27.89
C ILE A 100 -29.48 8.25 26.86
N LEU A 101 -29.32 8.53 25.57
CA LEU A 101 -29.48 7.53 24.51
C LEU A 101 -28.67 6.27 24.79
N LYS A 102 -29.27 5.14 24.46
CA LYS A 102 -28.62 3.83 24.47
C LYS A 102 -28.67 3.24 23.07
N PHE A 103 -27.69 2.42 22.73
CA PHE A 103 -27.72 1.66 21.48
C PHE A 103 -28.93 0.70 21.53
N PRO A 104 -29.70 0.56 20.43
CA PRO A 104 -30.89 -0.28 20.44
C PRO A 104 -30.51 -1.75 20.64
N THR A 105 -31.35 -2.47 21.38
CA THR A 105 -31.26 -3.91 21.56
C THR A 105 -31.88 -4.66 20.36
N ASP A 106 -31.58 -5.94 20.23
CA ASP A 106 -32.05 -6.80 19.11
C ASP A 106 -33.59 -6.91 19.04
N ASP A 107 -34.31 -6.67 20.15
CA ASP A 107 -35.78 -6.62 20.21
C ASP A 107 -36.37 -5.29 19.70
N ILE A 108 -35.60 -4.20 19.76
CA ILE A 108 -36.00 -2.89 19.21
C ILE A 108 -35.65 -2.84 17.72
N VAL A 109 -34.41 -3.20 17.37
CA VAL A 109 -33.93 -3.24 15.98
C VAL A 109 -33.33 -4.62 15.72
N PRO A 110 -33.97 -5.44 14.86
CA PRO A 110 -33.43 -6.74 14.47
C PRO A 110 -32.01 -6.63 13.91
N ARG A 111 -31.16 -7.63 14.16
CA ARG A 111 -29.76 -7.64 13.69
C ARG A 111 -29.60 -7.42 12.20
N SER A 112 -30.55 -7.91 11.38
CA SER A 112 -30.54 -7.70 9.93
C SER A 112 -30.73 -6.24 9.51
N LEU A 113 -31.30 -5.41 10.38
CA LEU A 113 -31.62 -3.99 10.13
C LEU A 113 -30.71 -3.04 10.92
N ILE A 114 -29.76 -3.54 11.70
CA ILE A 114 -28.88 -2.69 12.51
C ILE A 114 -28.01 -1.77 11.64
N LYS A 115 -27.65 -2.23 10.43
CA LYS A 115 -26.93 -1.42 9.45
C LYS A 115 -27.74 -0.20 9.01
N ASP A 116 -29.06 -0.36 8.86
CA ASP A 116 -29.97 0.70 8.43
C ASP A 116 -30.19 1.70 9.55
N PHE A 117 -30.32 1.22 10.79
CA PHE A 117 -30.32 2.09 11.98
C PHE A 117 -29.04 2.92 12.09
N ILE A 118 -27.87 2.28 11.97
CA ILE A 118 -26.58 2.99 12.02
C ILE A 118 -26.44 3.97 10.87
N ARG A 119 -26.95 3.66 9.67
CA ARG A 119 -27.00 4.61 8.54
C ARG A 119 -27.85 5.83 8.88
N GLY A 120 -29.05 5.62 9.44
CA GLY A 120 -29.90 6.73 9.90
C GLY A 120 -29.22 7.59 10.95
N TYR A 121 -28.58 6.97 11.94
CA TYR A 121 -27.85 7.69 12.99
C TYR A 121 -26.61 8.42 12.44
N MET A 122 -25.88 7.80 11.50
CA MET A 122 -24.81 8.43 10.75
C MET A 122 -25.31 9.67 10.03
N ASP A 123 -26.49 9.61 9.42
CA ASP A 123 -27.04 10.71 8.62
C ASP A 123 -27.52 11.89 9.46
N GLY A 124 -27.89 11.68 10.73
CA GLY A 124 -28.03 12.78 11.70
C GLY A 124 -26.70 13.19 12.35
N ASP A 125 -26.28 12.47 13.39
CA ASP A 125 -25.16 12.81 14.29
C ASP A 125 -23.77 12.41 13.79
N GLY A 126 -23.69 11.73 12.64
CA GLY A 126 -22.42 11.33 12.05
C GLY A 126 -21.76 12.39 11.17
N CYS A 127 -20.48 12.20 10.87
CA CYS A 127 -19.72 13.07 9.99
C CYS A 127 -18.74 12.28 9.12
N ILE A 128 -18.83 12.49 7.80
CA ILE A 128 -17.87 12.00 6.82
C ILE A 128 -17.01 13.19 6.39
N SER A 129 -15.71 13.11 6.68
CA SER A 129 -14.73 14.16 6.41
C SER A 129 -13.55 13.63 5.60
N THR A 130 -13.22 14.29 4.51
CA THR A 130 -12.05 13.98 3.68
C THR A 130 -11.05 15.11 3.71
N TYR A 131 -9.76 14.80 3.96
CA TYR A 131 -8.70 15.81 4.02
C TYR A 131 -7.32 15.22 3.72
N MET A 132 -6.38 16.09 3.35
CA MET A 132 -4.97 15.73 3.20
C MET A 132 -4.25 15.84 4.55
N LYS A 133 -3.52 14.80 4.95
CA LYS A 133 -2.74 14.79 6.19
C LYS A 133 -1.32 14.29 5.94
N LEU A 134 -0.33 15.07 6.37
CA LEU A 134 1.06 14.62 6.45
C LEU A 134 1.21 13.71 7.67
N LYS A 135 1.56 12.44 7.44
CA LYS A 135 1.85 11.50 8.53
C LYS A 135 3.31 11.66 8.97
N LYS A 136 3.58 11.53 10.26
CA LYS A 136 4.94 11.54 10.82
C LYS A 136 5.82 10.53 10.07
N GLY A 137 6.99 10.98 9.60
CA GLY A 137 7.93 10.15 8.83
C GLY A 137 7.58 9.97 7.35
N ARG A 138 6.64 10.73 6.79
CA ARG A 138 6.37 10.77 5.34
C ARG A 138 6.58 12.17 4.79
N ASN A 139 7.08 12.23 3.56
CA ASN A 139 7.30 13.48 2.82
C ASN A 139 6.11 13.90 1.96
N ILE A 140 5.11 13.00 1.79
CA ILE A 140 3.96 13.23 0.92
C ILE A 140 2.68 13.08 1.77
N PRO A 141 1.75 14.06 1.71
CA PRO A 141 0.49 13.96 2.41
C PRO A 141 -0.36 12.80 1.87
N SER A 142 -1.09 12.14 2.76
CA SER A 142 -2.04 11.09 2.40
C SER A 142 -3.45 11.66 2.44
N PHE A 143 -4.27 11.34 1.44
CA PHE A 143 -5.70 11.59 1.49
C PHE A 143 -6.34 10.63 2.49
N ILE A 144 -7.11 11.17 3.44
CA ILE A 144 -7.75 10.44 4.52
C ILE A 144 -9.24 10.73 4.46
N CYS A 145 -10.05 9.68 4.60
CA CYS A 145 -11.44 9.79 4.99
C CYS A 145 -11.58 9.38 6.46
N GLU A 146 -12.30 10.20 7.21
CA GLU A 146 -12.59 10.03 8.62
C GLU A 146 -14.10 10.02 8.82
N ILE A 147 -14.58 8.95 9.45
CA ILE A 147 -15.98 8.67 9.75
C ILE A 147 -16.17 8.85 11.24
N LYS A 148 -16.93 9.87 11.65
CA LYS A 148 -17.14 10.21 13.05
C LYS A 148 -18.59 9.99 13.44
N PHE A 149 -18.80 9.62 14.68
CA PHE A 149 -20.09 9.67 15.34
C PHE A 149 -19.94 10.45 16.64
N ILE A 150 -20.94 11.24 16.98
CA ILE A 150 -21.08 11.93 18.26
C ILE A 150 -22.29 11.30 18.97
N GLY A 151 -22.22 11.13 20.28
CA GLY A 151 -23.34 10.56 21.04
C GLY A 151 -22.98 10.25 22.48
N THR A 152 -23.83 9.46 23.13
CA THR A 152 -23.55 8.90 24.44
C THR A 152 -22.50 7.78 24.33
N TYR A 153 -21.84 7.46 25.44
CA TYR A 153 -20.87 6.37 25.46
C TYR A 153 -21.49 5.04 25.00
N ASP A 154 -22.70 4.72 25.49
CA ASP A 154 -23.41 3.47 25.18
C ASP A 154 -23.74 3.35 23.69
N MET A 155 -24.26 4.43 23.07
CA MET A 155 -24.50 4.50 21.63
C MET A 155 -23.21 4.23 20.84
N LEU A 156 -22.12 4.91 21.21
CA LEU A 156 -20.86 4.80 20.48
C LEU A 156 -20.18 3.45 20.70
N ASP A 157 -20.35 2.81 21.85
CA ASP A 157 -19.87 1.45 22.10
C ASP A 157 -20.60 0.42 21.22
N GLY A 158 -21.93 0.55 21.09
CA GLY A 158 -22.70 -0.29 20.16
C GLY A 158 -22.26 -0.11 18.70
N ILE A 159 -22.03 1.13 18.26
CA ILE A 159 -21.47 1.41 16.93
C ILE A 159 -20.07 0.82 16.79
N ASN A 160 -19.20 0.96 17.80
CA ASN A 160 -17.86 0.39 17.79
C ASN A 160 -17.88 -1.15 17.64
N ARG A 161 -18.81 -1.83 18.33
CA ARG A 161 -19.01 -3.28 18.21
C ARG A 161 -19.48 -3.67 16.80
N TYR A 162 -20.39 -2.89 16.19
CA TYR A 162 -20.80 -3.12 14.80
C TYR A 162 -19.65 -2.98 13.81
N PHE A 163 -18.80 -1.96 14.00
CA PHE A 163 -17.62 -1.75 13.16
C PHE A 163 -16.49 -2.78 13.37
N LYS A 164 -16.69 -3.78 14.26
CA LYS A 164 -15.79 -4.93 14.50
C LYS A 164 -14.31 -4.55 14.59
N SER A 165 -13.98 -3.43 15.24
CA SER A 165 -12.60 -2.97 15.25
C SER A 165 -11.70 -3.86 16.10
N GLU A 166 -10.78 -4.59 15.47
CA GLU A 166 -9.73 -5.40 16.12
C GLU A 166 -8.85 -4.60 17.10
N LYS A 167 -8.76 -3.29 16.91
CA LYS A 167 -8.09 -2.37 17.83
C LYS A 167 -9.14 -1.66 18.65
N LYS A 168 -8.89 -1.55 19.97
CA LYS A 168 -9.68 -0.74 20.88
C LYS A 168 -9.67 0.71 20.41
N ILE A 169 -10.67 1.09 19.61
CA ILE A 169 -10.88 2.48 19.24
C ILE A 169 -11.31 3.20 20.50
N LEU A 170 -10.65 4.32 20.78
CA LEU A 170 -10.97 5.11 21.94
C LEU A 170 -12.21 5.95 21.65
N ILE A 171 -13.23 5.75 22.48
CA ILE A 171 -14.34 6.69 22.61
C ILE A 171 -13.82 7.85 23.48
N ASN A 172 -13.70 9.03 22.89
CA ASN A 172 -13.14 10.20 23.55
C ASN A 172 -14.25 11.16 23.96
N ARG A 173 -14.03 11.92 25.03
CA ARG A 173 -14.94 13.00 25.41
C ARG A 173 -14.91 14.09 24.33
N HIS A 174 -16.08 14.52 23.86
CA HIS A 174 -16.25 15.58 22.86
C HIS A 174 -16.70 16.89 23.50
N SER A 175 -17.66 16.80 24.42
CA SER A 175 -18.14 17.91 25.25
C SER A 175 -18.35 17.44 26.69
N PRO A 176 -18.76 18.31 27.65
CA PRO A 176 -19.03 17.88 29.02
C PRO A 176 -19.98 16.67 29.12
N THR A 177 -20.92 16.52 28.19
CA THR A 177 -21.96 15.49 28.23
C THR A 177 -21.96 14.53 27.04
N THR A 178 -21.13 14.77 26.02
CA THR A 178 -21.09 13.94 24.79
C THR A 178 -19.72 13.37 24.52
N TYR A 179 -19.71 12.27 23.78
CA TYR A 179 -18.53 11.55 23.36
C TYR A 179 -18.43 11.56 21.85
N GLN A 180 -17.24 11.23 21.33
CA GLN A 180 -17.01 10.97 19.91
C GLN A 180 -16.21 9.69 19.71
N ILE A 181 -16.49 9.02 18.60
CA ILE A 181 -15.68 7.94 18.06
C ILE A 181 -15.33 8.25 16.61
N SER A 182 -14.13 7.87 16.18
CA SER A 182 -13.63 8.12 14.83
C SER A 182 -13.04 6.86 14.21
N PHE A 183 -13.50 6.54 13.01
CA PHE A 183 -13.02 5.46 12.17
C PHE A 183 -12.30 6.07 10.97
N ALA A 184 -11.01 5.80 10.84
CA ALA A 184 -10.21 6.30 9.73
C ALA A 184 -9.40 5.17 9.07
N GLY A 185 -9.31 5.25 7.75
CA GLY A 185 -8.47 4.38 6.93
C GLY A 185 -9.23 3.29 6.19
N ARG A 186 -8.51 2.62 5.27
CA ARG A 186 -9.03 1.67 4.30
C ARG A 186 -9.77 0.48 4.91
N LYS A 187 -9.41 0.07 6.12
CA LYS A 187 -9.97 -1.14 6.76
C LYS A 187 -11.45 -1.05 7.12
N TYR A 188 -12.02 0.15 7.16
CA TYR A 188 -13.46 0.33 7.42
C TYR A 188 -14.26 0.53 6.14
N ARG A 189 -13.61 0.44 4.96
CA ARG A 189 -14.25 0.64 3.67
C ARG A 189 -15.46 -0.29 3.51
N ASP A 190 -15.25 -1.58 3.66
CA ASP A 190 -16.30 -2.58 3.43
C ASP A 190 -17.50 -2.37 4.37
N ILE A 191 -17.25 -1.95 5.61
CA ILE A 191 -18.31 -1.69 6.59
C ILE A 191 -19.11 -0.44 6.20
N VAL A 192 -18.44 0.63 5.79
CA VAL A 192 -19.15 1.85 5.37
C VAL A 192 -19.83 1.65 4.01
N ASP A 193 -19.21 0.92 3.08
CA ASP A 193 -19.84 0.48 1.83
C ASP A 193 -21.12 -0.30 2.13
N SER A 194 -21.09 -1.25 3.08
CA SER A 194 -22.27 -2.03 3.50
C SER A 194 -23.41 -1.18 4.08
N LEU A 195 -23.11 0.00 4.63
CA LEU A 195 -24.16 0.92 5.09
C LEU A 195 -24.96 1.42 3.88
N TYR A 196 -24.31 1.73 2.76
CA TYR A 196 -24.96 2.34 1.60
C TYR A 196 -25.28 1.34 0.47
N GLU A 197 -24.81 0.11 0.57
CA GLU A 197 -25.10 -0.98 -0.37
C GLU A 197 -26.60 -1.30 -0.38
N ASP A 198 -27.20 -1.22 -1.58
CA ASP A 198 -28.62 -1.40 -1.85
C ASP A 198 -29.58 -0.52 -1.02
N ALA A 199 -29.06 0.54 -0.39
CA ALA A 199 -29.85 1.43 0.44
C ALA A 199 -30.85 2.22 -0.41
N THR A 200 -32.13 2.18 -0.03
CA THR A 200 -33.19 2.95 -0.69
C THR A 200 -33.37 4.34 -0.09
N ILE A 201 -32.70 4.63 1.02
CA ILE A 201 -32.74 5.91 1.71
C ILE A 201 -31.42 6.22 2.42
N TYR A 202 -30.94 7.45 2.25
CA TYR A 202 -29.75 8.01 2.88
C TYR A 202 -29.65 9.51 2.60
N MET A 203 -28.77 10.19 3.33
CA MET A 203 -28.44 11.59 3.09
C MET A 203 -27.36 11.73 2.00
N THR A 204 -27.76 12.27 0.84
CA THR A 204 -26.96 12.43 -0.38
C THR A 204 -25.58 13.02 -0.12
N ARG A 205 -25.49 14.16 0.58
CA ARG A 205 -24.21 14.85 0.84
C ARG A 205 -23.18 14.01 1.62
N LYS A 206 -23.61 13.06 2.45
CA LYS A 206 -22.70 12.15 3.17
C LYS A 206 -22.25 11.01 2.25
N LYS A 207 -23.19 10.43 1.50
CA LYS A 207 -22.91 9.42 0.48
C LYS A 207 -21.95 9.93 -0.61
N GLU A 208 -22.17 11.12 -1.14
CA GLU A 208 -21.30 11.74 -2.16
C GLU A 208 -19.85 11.92 -1.66
N LYS A 209 -19.66 12.35 -0.41
CA LYS A 209 -18.32 12.46 0.19
C LYS A 209 -17.64 11.10 0.30
N TRP A 210 -18.41 10.08 0.68
CA TRP A 210 -17.89 8.72 0.77
C TRP A 210 -17.51 8.17 -0.61
N ASP A 211 -18.39 8.31 -1.60
CA ASP A 211 -18.16 7.83 -2.97
C ASP A 211 -16.96 8.55 -3.63
N GLY A 212 -16.80 9.85 -3.36
CA GLY A 212 -15.61 10.62 -3.76
C GLY A 212 -14.32 10.06 -3.17
N PHE A 213 -14.34 9.64 -1.90
CA PHE A 213 -13.20 8.95 -1.29
C PHE A 213 -12.93 7.59 -1.93
N VAL A 214 -13.96 6.77 -2.13
CA VAL A 214 -13.83 5.44 -2.75
C VAL A 214 -13.23 5.56 -4.16
N THR A 215 -13.73 6.50 -4.96
CA THR A 215 -13.24 6.79 -6.32
C THR A 215 -11.75 7.17 -6.30
N TYR A 216 -11.36 8.09 -5.42
CA TYR A 216 -9.95 8.48 -5.28
C TYR A 216 -9.07 7.26 -4.96
N MET A 217 -9.54 6.38 -4.08
CA MET A 217 -8.76 5.23 -3.61
C MET A 217 -8.60 4.18 -4.70
N ASN A 218 -9.65 3.89 -5.46
CA ASN A 218 -9.59 2.99 -6.62
C ASN A 218 -8.60 3.51 -7.67
N ASN A 219 -8.64 4.81 -7.99
CA ASN A 219 -7.69 5.43 -8.92
C ASN A 219 -6.24 5.30 -8.42
N LYS A 220 -6.00 5.52 -7.12
CA LYS A 220 -4.66 5.33 -6.53
C LYS A 220 -4.19 3.89 -6.50
N ASP A 221 -5.08 2.93 -6.45
CA ASP A 221 -4.71 1.52 -6.50
C ASP A 221 -4.39 1.09 -7.94
N ALA A 222 -5.16 1.56 -8.92
CA ALA A 222 -4.86 1.38 -10.35
C ALA A 222 -3.50 2.00 -10.74
N GLU A 223 -3.20 3.23 -10.31
CA GLU A 223 -1.89 3.88 -10.54
C GLU A 223 -0.72 3.05 -9.97
N ARG A 224 -0.92 2.42 -8.79
CA ARG A 224 0.12 1.59 -8.15
C ARG A 224 0.33 0.29 -8.90
N GLU A 225 -0.75 -0.34 -9.33
CA GLU A 225 -0.72 -1.55 -10.13
C GLU A 225 -0.01 -1.32 -11.46
N GLU A 226 -0.35 -0.24 -12.17
CA GLU A 226 0.33 0.13 -13.42
C GLU A 226 1.83 0.37 -13.20
N LYS A 227 2.21 1.02 -12.10
CA LYS A 227 3.62 1.24 -11.76
C LYS A 227 4.36 -0.07 -11.45
N LEU A 228 3.69 -1.02 -10.78
CA LEU A 228 4.23 -2.36 -10.52
C LEU A 228 4.44 -3.13 -11.83
N ILE A 229 3.45 -3.09 -12.73
CA ILE A 229 3.52 -3.70 -14.07
C ILE A 229 4.69 -3.09 -14.86
N ARG A 230 4.79 -1.76 -14.97
CA ARG A 230 5.90 -1.08 -15.65
C ARG A 230 7.27 -1.48 -15.09
N LYS A 231 7.39 -1.60 -13.76
CA LYS A 231 8.62 -2.05 -13.10
C LYS A 231 8.95 -3.51 -13.43
N SER A 232 7.95 -4.39 -13.47
CA SER A 232 8.13 -5.80 -13.84
C SER A 232 8.64 -5.95 -15.29
N ILE A 233 8.03 -5.23 -16.24
CA ILE A 233 8.44 -5.20 -17.66
C ILE A 233 9.88 -4.68 -17.79
N ALA A 234 10.25 -3.64 -17.04
CA ALA A 234 11.62 -3.11 -17.06
C ALA A 234 12.65 -4.15 -16.57
N ILE A 235 12.32 -4.91 -15.51
CA ILE A 235 13.17 -5.99 -15.00
C ILE A 235 13.33 -7.11 -16.04
N GLU A 236 12.23 -7.54 -16.66
CA GLU A 236 12.26 -8.56 -17.72
C GLU A 236 13.13 -8.16 -18.90
N LYS A 237 13.05 -6.89 -19.35
CA LYS A 237 13.91 -6.35 -20.42
C LYS A 237 15.39 -6.42 -20.03
N VAL A 238 15.74 -6.03 -18.80
CA VAL A 238 17.13 -6.10 -18.30
C VAL A 238 17.64 -7.55 -18.23
N VAL A 239 16.81 -8.48 -17.74
CA VAL A 239 17.17 -9.90 -17.68
C VAL A 239 17.38 -10.47 -19.08
N THR A 240 16.51 -10.13 -20.03
CA THR A 240 16.59 -10.59 -21.42
C THR A 240 17.85 -10.06 -22.10
N ASN A 241 18.17 -8.78 -21.93
CA ASN A 241 19.40 -8.19 -22.47
C ASN A 241 20.65 -8.82 -21.85
N ARG A 242 20.69 -9.06 -20.53
CA ARG A 242 21.80 -9.78 -19.88
C ARG A 242 21.97 -11.20 -20.42
N LYS A 243 20.88 -11.92 -20.70
CA LYS A 243 20.96 -13.25 -21.33
C LYS A 243 21.57 -13.16 -22.74
N LYS A 244 21.17 -12.16 -23.54
CA LYS A 244 21.78 -11.89 -24.86
C LYS A 244 23.28 -11.58 -24.74
N ASP A 245 23.67 -10.68 -23.84
CA ASP A 245 25.09 -10.32 -23.61
C ASP A 245 25.94 -11.53 -23.18
N ILE A 246 25.39 -12.44 -22.36
CA ILE A 246 26.08 -13.66 -21.93
C ILE A 246 26.26 -14.63 -23.12
N VAL A 247 25.27 -14.72 -24.01
CA VAL A 247 25.34 -15.55 -25.20
C VAL A 247 26.34 -14.98 -26.21
N GLU A 248 26.35 -13.66 -26.43
CA GLU A 248 27.30 -13.00 -27.33
C GLU A 248 28.75 -13.07 -26.81
N LYS A 249 28.99 -12.84 -25.52
CA LYS A 249 30.34 -12.99 -24.92
C LYS A 249 30.89 -14.40 -24.96
N ARG A 250 30.05 -15.43 -25.09
CA ARG A 250 30.49 -16.82 -25.24
C ARG A 250 30.95 -17.16 -26.66
N LYS A 251 30.60 -16.36 -27.68
CA LYS A 251 30.88 -16.66 -29.09
C LYS A 251 32.22 -16.15 -29.63
N VAL A 252 32.94 -15.27 -28.93
CA VAL A 252 34.25 -14.76 -29.41
C VAL A 252 35.39 -15.50 -28.70
N GLY A 253 35.62 -16.76 -29.07
CA GLY A 253 36.84 -17.46 -28.69
C GLY A 253 37.95 -17.20 -29.69
N LYS A 254 39.21 -17.17 -29.24
CA LYS A 254 40.36 -17.09 -30.15
C LYS A 254 40.49 -18.40 -30.94
N GLU A 255 40.83 -18.30 -32.21
CA GLU A 255 41.13 -19.44 -33.06
C GLU A 255 42.32 -20.23 -32.50
N VAL A 256 42.24 -21.56 -32.63
CA VAL A 256 43.30 -22.46 -32.18
C VAL A 256 43.70 -23.44 -33.29
N GLU A 257 45.00 -23.61 -33.45
CA GLU A 257 45.63 -24.52 -34.38
C GLU A 257 45.96 -25.83 -33.66
N GLN A 258 45.59 -26.94 -34.27
CA GLN A 258 45.85 -28.30 -33.79
C GLN A 258 47.01 -28.90 -34.59
N TYR A 259 47.98 -29.47 -33.88
CA TYR A 259 49.11 -30.16 -34.48
C TYR A 259 49.23 -31.59 -33.96
N ASP A 260 49.84 -32.45 -34.77
CA ASP A 260 50.32 -33.75 -34.30
C ASP A 260 51.54 -33.59 -33.36
N LEU A 261 52.07 -34.70 -32.85
CA LEU A 261 53.23 -34.67 -31.96
C LEU A 261 54.54 -34.26 -32.68
N ASN A 262 54.57 -34.40 -34.01
CA ASN A 262 55.69 -34.06 -34.90
C ASN A 262 55.60 -32.63 -35.45
N ASP A 263 54.70 -31.79 -34.89
CA ASP A 263 54.48 -30.40 -35.27
C ASP A 263 53.89 -30.19 -36.68
N ASN A 264 53.26 -31.20 -37.29
CA ASN A 264 52.48 -31.03 -38.51
C ASN A 264 51.09 -30.48 -38.18
N LEU A 265 50.66 -29.42 -38.89
CA LEU A 265 49.34 -28.83 -38.72
C LEU A 265 48.25 -29.80 -39.19
N ILE A 266 47.30 -30.11 -38.31
CA ILE A 266 46.16 -30.98 -38.60
C ILE A 266 44.95 -30.12 -39.02
N LYS A 267 44.60 -29.13 -38.20
CA LYS A 267 43.35 -28.36 -38.37
C LYS A 267 43.37 -27.04 -37.60
N ILE A 268 42.71 -26.02 -38.16
CA ILE A 268 42.42 -24.76 -37.48
C ILE A 268 40.96 -24.79 -37.00
N TRP A 269 40.75 -24.42 -35.75
CA TRP A 269 39.44 -24.37 -35.10
C TRP A 269 39.06 -22.93 -34.80
N GLU A 270 37.80 -22.59 -35.05
CA GLU A 270 37.26 -21.26 -34.76
C GLU A 270 37.51 -20.84 -33.30
N ASN A 271 37.45 -21.78 -32.36
CA ASN A 271 37.95 -21.58 -31.00
C ASN A 271 38.16 -22.90 -30.23
N ALA A 272 38.83 -22.78 -29.07
CA ALA A 272 39.09 -23.90 -28.17
C ALA A 272 37.83 -24.60 -27.63
N SER A 273 36.64 -23.98 -27.66
CA SER A 273 35.40 -24.65 -27.24
C SER A 273 34.91 -25.62 -28.30
N MET A 274 34.94 -25.22 -29.58
CA MET A 274 34.59 -26.10 -30.71
C MET A 274 35.52 -27.31 -30.82
N ALA A 275 36.82 -27.09 -30.64
CA ALA A 275 37.81 -28.17 -30.59
C ALA A 275 37.55 -29.13 -29.41
N ALA A 276 37.23 -28.57 -28.24
CA ALA A 276 36.99 -29.36 -27.05
C ALA A 276 35.74 -30.24 -27.14
N GLU A 277 34.67 -29.73 -27.76
CA GLU A 277 33.45 -30.49 -28.02
C GLU A 277 33.72 -31.69 -28.94
N TYR A 278 34.46 -31.49 -30.03
CA TYR A 278 34.80 -32.56 -30.97
C TYR A 278 35.63 -33.68 -30.32
N TYR A 279 36.65 -33.31 -29.53
CA TYR A 279 37.51 -34.28 -28.84
C TYR A 279 36.99 -34.71 -27.46
N LYS A 280 35.76 -34.32 -27.10
CA LYS A 280 35.12 -34.62 -25.81
C LYS A 280 36.02 -34.30 -24.60
N THR A 281 36.68 -33.14 -24.65
CA THR A 281 37.55 -32.60 -23.59
C THR A 281 37.02 -31.25 -23.11
N THR A 282 37.81 -30.55 -22.28
CA THR A 282 37.46 -29.21 -21.82
C THR A 282 38.24 -28.15 -22.60
N SER A 283 37.58 -27.04 -22.95
CA SER A 283 38.25 -25.89 -23.59
C SER A 283 39.36 -25.30 -22.72
N LYS A 284 39.32 -25.55 -21.41
CA LYS A 284 40.39 -25.17 -20.47
C LYS A 284 41.66 -26.00 -20.68
N ALA A 285 41.54 -27.31 -20.92
CA ALA A 285 42.68 -28.18 -21.19
C ALA A 285 43.40 -27.77 -22.49
N ILE A 286 42.64 -27.52 -23.56
CA ILE A 286 43.19 -27.03 -24.83
C ILE A 286 43.89 -25.68 -24.65
N ARG A 287 43.23 -24.71 -23.98
CA ARG A 287 43.84 -23.39 -23.71
C ARG A 287 45.12 -23.47 -22.89
N LYS A 288 45.22 -24.39 -21.94
CA LYS A 288 46.45 -24.63 -21.15
C LYS A 288 47.60 -25.14 -22.00
N VAL A 289 47.32 -25.89 -23.06
CA VAL A 289 48.36 -26.27 -24.03
C VAL A 289 48.79 -25.07 -24.85
N CYS A 290 47.84 -24.27 -25.35
CA CYS A 290 48.16 -23.02 -26.06
C CYS A 290 48.98 -22.03 -25.21
N THR A 291 48.81 -22.01 -23.88
CA THR A 291 49.59 -21.14 -22.97
C THR A 291 50.91 -21.75 -22.51
N GLY A 292 51.19 -23.01 -22.86
CA GLY A 292 52.39 -23.74 -22.42
C GLY A 292 52.34 -24.26 -20.99
N GLU A 293 51.18 -24.19 -20.31
CA GLU A 293 50.97 -24.80 -19.00
C GLU A 293 50.84 -26.33 -19.07
N LEU A 294 50.40 -26.85 -20.22
CA LEU A 294 50.36 -28.28 -20.53
C LEU A 294 51.11 -28.54 -21.83
N LYS A 295 51.73 -29.72 -21.94
CA LYS A 295 52.47 -30.09 -23.16
C LYS A 295 51.53 -30.53 -24.29
N THR A 296 50.50 -31.30 -23.96
CA THR A 296 49.54 -31.85 -24.92
C THR A 296 48.16 -31.96 -24.30
N CYS A 297 47.13 -32.03 -25.16
CA CYS A 297 45.76 -32.34 -24.79
C CYS A 297 45.16 -33.23 -25.87
N CYS A 298 44.56 -34.36 -25.48
CA CYS A 298 44.07 -35.39 -26.40
C CYS A 298 45.16 -35.90 -27.37
N ASN A 299 46.41 -36.00 -26.91
CA ASN A 299 47.59 -36.37 -27.74
C ASN A 299 47.92 -35.39 -28.88
N PHE A 300 47.40 -34.17 -28.83
CA PHE A 300 47.73 -33.11 -29.78
C PHE A 300 48.42 -31.92 -29.10
N LYS A 301 49.23 -31.19 -29.87
CA LYS A 301 49.73 -29.87 -29.51
C LYS A 301 48.74 -28.82 -30.02
N TRP A 302 48.63 -27.71 -29.30
CA TRP A 302 47.67 -26.65 -29.60
C TRP A 302 48.35 -25.29 -29.49
N LYS A 303 48.09 -24.39 -30.45
CA LYS A 303 48.61 -23.01 -30.45
C LYS A 303 47.49 -22.03 -30.80
N TYR A 304 47.61 -20.77 -30.37
CA TYR A 304 46.76 -19.71 -30.92
C TYR A 304 47.34 -19.26 -32.26
N THR A 305 46.48 -18.92 -33.22
CA THR A 305 46.87 -18.44 -34.56
C THR A 305 47.68 -17.14 -34.53
N GLU A 306 47.44 -16.28 -33.53
CA GLU A 306 48.21 -15.04 -33.33
C GLU A 306 49.34 -15.24 -32.31
N GLY A 307 50.58 -15.03 -32.77
CA GLY A 307 51.79 -15.05 -31.95
C GLY A 307 51.70 -14.15 -30.70
N ARG A 308 52.41 -14.57 -29.65
CA ARG A 308 52.40 -13.99 -28.30
C ARG A 308 52.57 -12.45 -28.32
N ILE A 309 51.54 -11.70 -27.94
CA ILE A 309 51.73 -10.34 -27.40
C ILE A 309 52.12 -10.52 -25.93
N ASP A 310 53.42 -10.57 -25.65
CA ASP A 310 53.91 -10.39 -24.29
C ASP A 310 53.51 -8.97 -23.86
N LYS A 311 52.57 -8.87 -22.89
CA LYS A 311 52.24 -7.59 -22.27
C LYS A 311 53.54 -6.98 -21.74
N LYS A 312 53.95 -5.82 -22.28
CA LYS A 312 55.08 -5.02 -21.78
C LYS A 312 55.06 -5.03 -20.25
N SER A 313 56.10 -5.60 -19.64
CA SER A 313 56.24 -5.57 -18.20
C SER A 313 56.40 -4.13 -17.74
N LYS A 314 55.63 -3.73 -16.73
CA LYS A 314 55.73 -2.39 -16.17
C LYS A 314 56.97 -2.32 -15.28
N GLU A 315 57.76 -1.27 -15.47
CA GLU A 315 58.87 -0.93 -14.58
C GLU A 315 58.35 -0.60 -13.18
N ILE A 316 59.14 -0.95 -12.17
CA ILE A 316 58.83 -0.67 -10.78
C ILE A 316 60.02 -0.02 -10.09
N ASN A 317 59.73 0.84 -9.12
CA ASN A 317 60.73 1.51 -8.29
C ASN A 317 60.77 0.88 -6.90
N GLN A 318 61.98 0.76 -6.36
CA GLN A 318 62.27 0.27 -5.03
C GLN A 318 62.80 1.42 -4.17
N TYR A 319 62.29 1.53 -2.95
CA TYR A 319 62.67 2.53 -1.96
C TYR A 319 63.02 1.88 -0.63
N ASP A 320 63.83 2.56 0.17
CA ASP A 320 64.05 2.19 1.57
C ASP A 320 62.81 2.50 2.44
N ILE A 321 62.87 2.15 3.73
CA ILE A 321 61.78 2.41 4.69
C ILE A 321 61.51 3.90 4.92
N ASN A 322 62.50 4.76 4.65
CA ASN A 322 62.43 6.21 4.76
C ASN A 322 61.97 6.87 3.44
N ARG A 323 61.62 6.06 2.43
CA ARG A 323 61.20 6.47 1.07
C ARG A 323 62.30 7.12 0.23
N ASN A 324 63.58 6.88 0.53
CA ASN A 324 64.66 7.21 -0.38
C ASN A 324 64.71 6.21 -1.53
N PHE A 325 64.85 6.70 -2.75
CA PHE A 325 64.91 5.85 -3.94
C PHE A 325 66.20 5.01 -3.94
N ILE A 326 66.06 3.71 -4.20
CA ILE A 326 67.19 2.77 -4.30
C ILE A 326 67.49 2.47 -5.76
N ARG A 327 66.51 1.88 -6.49
CA ARG A 327 66.68 1.51 -7.90
C ARG A 327 65.34 1.25 -8.61
N ALA A 328 65.39 1.25 -9.94
CA ALA A 328 64.32 0.76 -10.80
C ALA A 328 64.59 -0.68 -11.26
N TRP A 329 63.51 -1.39 -11.58
CA TRP A 329 63.51 -2.75 -12.12
C TRP A 329 62.67 -2.79 -13.40
N ALA A 330 63.09 -3.57 -14.38
CA ALA A 330 62.37 -3.70 -15.66
C ALA A 330 61.02 -4.42 -15.48
N SER A 331 60.89 -5.24 -14.43
CA SER A 331 59.61 -5.85 -14.07
C SER A 331 59.53 -6.30 -12.60
N VAL A 332 58.31 -6.49 -12.11
CA VAL A 332 58.05 -7.18 -10.83
C VAL A 332 58.68 -8.57 -10.79
N ARG A 333 58.74 -9.28 -11.91
CA ARG A 333 59.29 -10.64 -11.98
C ARG A 333 60.80 -10.64 -11.83
N GLU A 334 61.48 -9.68 -12.43
CA GLU A 334 62.93 -9.51 -12.31
C GLU A 334 63.32 -9.22 -10.85
N ALA A 335 62.63 -8.27 -10.21
CA ALA A 335 62.84 -7.95 -8.80
C ALA A 335 62.58 -9.16 -7.87
N ALA A 336 61.53 -9.93 -8.18
CA ALA A 336 61.16 -11.11 -7.40
C ALA A 336 62.22 -12.22 -7.48
N ILE A 337 62.80 -12.44 -8.68
CA ILE A 337 63.89 -13.39 -8.88
C ILE A 337 65.12 -12.96 -8.08
N TYR A 338 65.50 -11.68 -8.15
CA TYR A 338 66.68 -11.16 -7.46
C TYR A 338 66.59 -11.36 -5.94
N TYR A 339 65.43 -11.08 -5.34
CA TYR A 339 65.22 -11.24 -3.90
C TYR A 339 64.75 -12.64 -3.50
N ASN A 340 64.68 -13.58 -4.43
CA ASN A 340 64.18 -14.94 -4.22
C ASN A 340 62.81 -14.99 -3.51
N VAL A 341 61.87 -14.17 -4.00
CA VAL A 341 60.48 -14.11 -3.52
C VAL A 341 59.49 -14.32 -4.65
N THR A 342 58.22 -14.55 -4.31
CA THR A 342 57.16 -14.63 -5.33
C THR A 342 56.83 -13.24 -5.87
N PHE A 343 56.60 -13.12 -7.19
CA PHE A 343 56.24 -11.81 -7.79
C PHE A 343 54.95 -11.22 -7.20
N GLN A 344 54.04 -12.08 -6.72
CA GLN A 344 52.81 -11.67 -6.05
C GLN A 344 53.09 -10.95 -4.72
N ALA A 345 54.17 -11.28 -4.01
CA ALA A 345 54.53 -10.62 -2.76
C ALA A 345 54.90 -9.14 -2.99
N ILE A 346 55.75 -8.88 -3.98
CA ILE A 346 56.11 -7.52 -4.40
C ILE A 346 54.88 -6.79 -4.94
N GLN A 347 54.05 -7.46 -5.75
CA GLN A 347 52.83 -6.86 -6.29
C GLN A 347 51.80 -6.47 -5.20
N ARG A 348 51.71 -7.25 -4.12
CA ARG A 348 50.89 -6.92 -2.94
C ARG A 348 51.43 -5.71 -2.17
N ALA A 349 52.76 -5.55 -2.10
CA ALA A 349 53.36 -4.34 -1.53
C ALA A 349 53.04 -3.10 -2.39
N ILE A 350 53.13 -3.20 -3.71
CA ILE A 350 52.77 -2.12 -4.64
C ILE A 350 51.29 -1.69 -4.49
N TYR A 351 50.38 -2.64 -4.30
CA TYR A 351 48.96 -2.35 -4.10
C TYR A 351 48.61 -1.94 -2.66
N GLY A 352 49.60 -1.72 -1.79
CA GLY A 352 49.39 -1.31 -0.40
C GLY A 352 48.78 -2.39 0.50
N LYS A 353 48.72 -3.64 0.04
CA LYS A 353 48.28 -4.77 0.88
C LYS A 353 49.35 -5.19 1.88
N TYR A 354 50.62 -5.00 1.53
CA TYR A 354 51.74 -5.11 2.44
C TYR A 354 52.41 -3.74 2.59
N LYS A 355 52.84 -3.41 3.81
CA LYS A 355 53.59 -2.17 4.07
C LYS A 355 54.96 -2.17 3.37
N SER A 356 55.56 -3.34 3.22
CA SER A 356 56.82 -3.57 2.52
C SER A 356 56.91 -5.00 2.01
N CYS A 357 57.84 -5.27 1.10
CA CYS A 357 58.27 -6.62 0.73
C CYS A 357 59.81 -6.66 0.77
N CYS A 358 60.38 -7.67 1.40
CA CYS A 358 61.83 -7.78 1.64
C CYS A 358 62.45 -6.58 2.37
N GLY A 359 61.68 -5.89 3.22
CA GLY A 359 62.13 -4.68 3.90
C GLY A 359 62.09 -3.40 3.06
N PHE A 360 61.63 -3.48 1.80
CA PHE A 360 61.58 -2.34 0.87
C PHE A 360 60.15 -1.91 0.54
N ILE A 361 59.99 -0.63 0.22
CA ILE A 361 58.77 -0.07 -0.33
C ILE A 361 58.84 -0.15 -1.85
N TRP A 362 57.73 -0.55 -2.48
CA TRP A 362 57.66 -0.79 -3.92
C TRP A 362 56.54 0.04 -4.53
N THR A 363 56.82 0.71 -5.65
CA THR A 363 55.80 1.44 -6.41
C THR A 363 55.90 1.09 -7.89
N ASN A 364 54.79 1.25 -8.61
CA ASN A 364 54.88 1.30 -10.07
C ASN A 364 55.61 2.57 -10.48
N LYS A 365 56.35 2.51 -11.59
CA LYS A 365 56.84 3.71 -12.27
C LYS A 365 55.70 4.41 -13.02
#